data_AF-A0A2G9MI44-F1
#
_entry.id   AF-A0A2G9MI44-F1
#
_cell.length_a   1.000
_cell.length_b   1.000
_cell.length_c   1.000
_cell.angle_alpha   90.00
_cell.angle_beta   90.00
_cell.angle_gamma   90.00
#
_symmetry.space_group_name_H-M   'P 1'
#
loop_
_entity.id
_entity.type
_entity.pdbx_description
1 polymer ?
#
loop_
_entity_poly.entity_id
_entity_poly.type
_entity_poly.pdbx_seq_one_letter_code
_entity_poly.pdbx_strand_id
1 'polypeptide(L)' 'MIKKIDKRLLYFYGENCRLSLSEMAKKIHKSPQLVKYTISRLEKSKIILFYYT' A
#
# COMPACT_ATOMS: atom_id res chain seq x y z
N MET A 1 -9.87 -4.63 -10.13
CA MET A 1 -10.14 -3.19 -10.40
C MET A 1 -9.44 -2.33 -9.35
N ILE A 2 -8.60 -1.38 -9.78
CA ILE A 2 -7.83 -0.49 -8.89
C ILE A 2 -8.77 0.57 -8.27
N LYS A 3 -8.70 0.73 -6.95
CA LYS A 3 -9.49 1.73 -6.20
C LYS A 3 -8.68 3.00 -5.91
N LYS A 4 -9.36 4.07 -5.49
CA LYS A 4 -8.71 5.33 -5.06
C LYS A 4 -7.72 5.12 -3.90
N ILE A 5 -8.01 4.17 -3.01
CA ILE A 5 -7.14 3.82 -1.87
C ILE A 5 -5.84 3.20 -2.36
N ASP A 6 -5.92 2.27 -3.33
CA ASP A 6 -4.78 1.59 -3.91
C ASP A 6 -3.80 2.60 -4.54
N LYS A 7 -4.32 3.61 -5.27
CA LYS A 7 -3.50 4.68 -5.84
C LYS A 7 -2.76 5.50 -4.78
N ARG A 8 -3.44 5.87 -3.69
CA ARG A 8 -2.82 6.58 -2.56
C ARG A 8 -1.73 5.75 -1.90
N LEU A 9 -2.00 4.46 -1.70
CA LEU A 9 -1.03 3.53 -1.12
C LEU A 9 0.22 3.42 -2.01
N LEU A 10 0.04 3.21 -3.31
CA LEU A 10 1.13 3.13 -4.28
C LEU A 10 1.95 4.43 -4.34
N TYR A 11 1.30 5.60 -4.27
CA TYR A 11 1.99 6.89 -4.22
C TYR A 11 2.95 6.97 -3.02
N PHE A 12 2.46 6.67 -1.82
CA PHE A 12 3.30 6.72 -0.62
C PHE A 12 4.36 5.62 -0.56
N TYR A 13 4.07 4.43 -1.09
CA TYR A 13 5.08 3.38 -1.25
C TYR A 13 6.17 3.82 -2.22
N GLY A 14 5.82 4.47 -3.33
CA GLY A 14 6.81 5.01 -4.27
C GLY A 14 7.73 6.07 -3.64
N GLU A 15 7.22 6.83 -2.67
CA GLU A 15 8.00 7.81 -1.90
C GLU A 15 8.86 7.15 -0.81
N ASN A 16 8.30 6.18 -0.07
CA ASN A 16 9.02 5.42 0.94
C ASN A 16 8.39 4.03 1.17
N CYS A 17 8.96 3.01 0.55
CA CYS A 17 8.54 1.61 0.68
C CYS A 17 8.75 1.04 2.09
N ARG A 18 9.59 1.65 2.93
CA ARG A 18 9.99 1.14 4.26
C ARG A 18 9.02 1.56 5.36
N LEU A 19 7.97 2.30 5.02
CA LEU A 19 6.93 2.71 5.97
C LEU A 19 6.25 1.49 6.58
N SER A 20 6.05 1.54 7.90
CA SER A 20 5.27 0.50 8.59
C SER A 20 3.79 0.56 8.17
N LEU A 21 3.09 -0.57 8.29
CA LEU A 21 1.63 -0.63 7.99
C LEU A 21 0.83 0.38 8.83
N SER A 22 1.26 0.64 10.06
CA SER A 22 0.61 1.59 10.98
C SER A 22 0.80 3.05 10.56
N GLU A 23 2.00 3.42 10.09
CA GLU A 23 2.27 4.76 9.55
C GLU A 23 1.54 4.96 8.23
N MET A 24 1.57 3.94 7.36
CA MET A 24 0.84 3.93 6.10
C MET A 24 -0.66 4.14 6.33
N ALA A 25 -1.24 3.40 7.28
CA ALA A 25 -2.63 3.51 7.70
C ALA A 25 -3.01 4.92 8.17
N LYS A 26 -2.15 5.57 8.97
CA LYS A 26 -2.33 6.96 9.39
C LYS A 26 -2.30 7.92 8.19
N LYS A 27 -1.31 7.80 7.30
CA LYS A 27 -1.18 8.66 6.11
C LYS A 27 -2.38 8.58 5.16
N ILE A 28 -2.95 7.39 4.96
CA ILE A 28 -4.10 7.20 4.07
C ILE A 28 -5.46 7.28 4.78
N HIS A 29 -5.47 7.53 6.10
CA HIS A 29 -6.64 7.56 6.96
C HIS A 29 -7.50 6.28 6.83
N LYS A 30 -6.86 5.11 6.97
CA LYS A 30 -7.51 3.79 6.94
C LYS A 30 -7.04 2.90 8.08
N SER A 31 -7.74 1.79 8.29
CA SER A 31 -7.31 0.79 9.27
C SER A 31 -6.07 0.02 8.76
N PRO A 32 -5.13 -0.35 9.64
CA PRO A 32 -3.96 -1.14 9.27
C PRO A 32 -4.32 -2.49 8.62
N GLN A 33 -5.43 -3.10 9.04
CA GLN A 33 -5.95 -4.34 8.46
C GLN A 33 -6.33 -4.15 6.98
N LEU A 34 -7.01 -3.05 6.64
CA LEU A 34 -7.37 -2.75 5.25
C LEU A 34 -6.13 -2.49 4.39
N VAL A 35 -5.13 -1.80 4.93
CA VAL A 35 -3.83 -1.57 4.27
C VAL A 35 -3.15 -2.90 3.96
N LYS A 36 -3.02 -3.79 4.95
CA LYS A 36 -2.43 -5.12 4.79
C LYS A 36 -3.15 -5.95 3.72
N TYR A 37 -4.48 -5.99 3.78
CA TYR A 37 -5.30 -6.68 2.77
C TYR A 37 -5.07 -6.10 1.37
N THR A 38 -5.01 -4.77 1.26
CA THR A 38 -4.80 -4.08 -0.01
C THR A 38 -3.42 -4.39 -0.60
N ILE A 39 -2.35 -4.33 0.19
CA ILE A 39 -1.00 -4.68 -0.25
C ILE A 39 -0.96 -6.12 -0.74
N SER A 40 -1.44 -7.08 0.06
CA SER A 40 -1.46 -8.48 -0.34
C SER A 40 -2.26 -8.72 -1.62
N ARG A 41 -3.38 -7.99 -1.80
CA ARG A 41 -4.16 -8.03 -3.05
C ARG A 41 -3.37 -7.46 -4.23
N LEU A 42 -2.66 -6.35 -4.05
CA LEU A 42 -1.87 -5.70 -5.11
C LEU A 42 -0.66 -6.55 -5.51
N GLU A 43 0.00 -7.21 -4.56
CA GLU A 43 1.08 -8.19 -4.80
C GLU A 43 0.55 -9.39 -5.58
N LYS A 44 -0.56 -10.00 -5.12
CA LYS A 44 -1.21 -11.12 -5.84
C LYS A 44 -1.68 -10.75 -7.24
N SER A 45 -2.10 -9.51 -7.43
CA SER A 45 -2.52 -8.99 -8.74
C SER A 45 -1.34 -8.57 -9.62
N LYS A 46 -0.09 -8.78 -9.17
CA LYS A 46 1.14 -8.37 -9.86
C LYS A 46 1.19 -6.86 -10.19
N ILE A 47 0.55 -6.03 -9.36
CA ILE A 47 0.62 -4.57 -9.47
C ILE A 47 1.85 -4.06 -8.72
N ILE A 48 2.12 -4.62 -7.54
CA ILE A 48 3.41 -4.45 -6.85
C ILE A 48 4.27 -5.66 -7.24
N LEU A 49 5.36 -5.41 -7.96
CA LEU A 49 6.22 -6.46 -8.52
C LEU A 49 7.41 -6.75 -7.61
N PHE A 50 8.04 -5.71 -7.09
CA PHE A 50 9.19 -5.80 -6.20
C PHE A 50 9.26 -4.52 -5.36
N TYR A 51 9.93 -4.62 -4.22
CA TYR A 51 10.34 -3.47 -3.43
C TYR A 51 11.83 -3.27 -3.68
N TYR A 52 12.23 -2.05 -4.02
CA TYR A 52 13.64 -1.68 -4.13
C TYR A 52 14.06 -0.93 -2.86
N THR A 53 15.34 -1.04 -2.50
CA THR A 53 15.94 -0.38 -1.33
C THR A 53 16.74 0.83 -1.75
#